data_AF-A0A0K9X817-F1
#
_entry.id   AF-A0A0K9X817-F1
#
_cell.length_a   1.000
_cell.length_b   1.000
_cell.length_c   1.000
_cell.angle_alpha   90.00
_cell.angle_beta   90.00
_cell.angle_gamma   90.00
#
_symmetry.space_group_name_H-M   'P 1'
#
loop_
_entity.id
_entity.type
_entity.pdbx_description
1 polymer ?
#
loop_
_entity_poly.entity_id
_entity_poly.type
_entity_poly.pdbx_seq_one_letter_code
_entity_poly.pdbx_strand_id
1 'polypeptide(L)'
;MDRAFNPDRYDADGQLVLASAEGGGGGGTHKATSGPWTTASGVAGELHRDMQTAMTDLGHAHEGLGNGTSGFASAKALGALRPGWEERLSGIRDLCGHLDGEMKKVGVEFHENEVGTKKSFK
;
A
#
# COMPACT_ATOMS: atom_id res chain seq x y z
N MET A 1 7.99 -9.80 -16.51
CA MET A 1 8.47 -10.46 -15.29
C MET A 1 7.26 -10.84 -14.47
N ASP A 2 6.84 -12.11 -14.55
CA ASP A 2 5.84 -12.72 -13.69
C ASP A 2 6.26 -12.60 -12.21
N ARG A 3 5.50 -11.85 -11.42
CA ARG A 3 5.50 -12.05 -9.97
C ARG A 3 4.36 -13.01 -9.65
N ALA A 4 4.71 -14.29 -9.61
CA ALA A 4 3.86 -15.32 -9.04
C ALA A 4 3.54 -14.99 -7.57
N PHE A 5 2.44 -15.55 -7.08
CA PHE A 5 2.07 -15.60 -5.67
C PHE A 5 3.31 -15.81 -4.79
N ASN A 6 3.57 -14.88 -3.86
CA ASN A 6 4.70 -14.97 -2.94
C ASN A 6 4.21 -15.41 -1.55
N PRO A 7 4.37 -16.70 -1.19
CA PRO A 7 3.89 -17.23 0.08
C PRO A 7 4.59 -16.63 1.31
N ASP A 8 5.78 -16.04 1.17
CA ASP A 8 6.52 -15.44 2.29
C ASP A 8 5.87 -14.17 2.86
N ARG A 9 4.80 -13.66 2.24
CA ARG A 9 4.05 -12.48 2.71
C ARG A 9 2.87 -12.82 3.61
N TYR A 10 2.65 -14.09 3.91
CA TYR A 10 1.53 -14.56 4.68
C TYR A 10 2.03 -15.22 5.96
N ASP A 11 1.36 -14.95 7.09
CA ASP A 11 1.68 -15.62 8.35
C ASP A 11 1.17 -17.07 8.34
N ALA A 12 1.41 -17.77 9.46
CA ALA A 12 0.97 -19.16 9.61
C ALA A 12 -0.55 -19.33 9.53
N ASP A 13 -1.32 -18.26 9.75
CA ASP A 13 -2.77 -18.22 9.67
C ASP A 13 -3.26 -17.73 8.28
N GLY A 14 -2.34 -17.48 7.35
CA GLY A 14 -2.64 -17.01 6.00
C GLY A 14 -3.07 -15.54 5.94
N GLN A 15 -2.83 -14.76 7.01
CA GLN A 15 -3.04 -13.31 6.96
C GLN A 15 -1.85 -12.63 6.31
N LEU A 16 -2.12 -11.60 5.51
CA LEU A 16 -1.07 -10.76 4.93
C LEU A 16 -0.26 -10.13 6.08
N VAL A 17 1.02 -10.45 6.14
CA VAL A 17 1.96 -9.80 7.05
C VAL A 17 2.21 -8.41 6.51
N LEU A 18 1.53 -7.43 7.11
CA LEU A 18 1.85 -6.03 6.92
C LEU A 18 3.23 -5.80 7.52
N ALA A 19 4.16 -5.31 6.70
CA ALA A 19 5.45 -4.88 7.22
C ALA A 19 5.19 -3.77 8.24
N SER A 20 5.41 -4.05 9.52
CA SER A 20 5.56 -2.98 10.50
C SER A 20 6.71 -2.12 10.03
N ALA A 21 6.42 -0.85 9.74
CA ALA A 21 7.38 0.11 9.25
C ALA A 21 8.42 0.44 10.35
N GLU A 22 9.38 -0.45 10.57
CA GLU A 22 10.66 -0.04 11.11
C GLU A 22 11.40 0.65 9.96
N GLY A 23 11.46 1.98 10.03
CA GLY A 23 12.05 2.84 9.02
C GLY A 23 13.45 2.36 8.61
N GLY A 24 13.53 1.72 7.44
CA GLY A 24 14.76 1.28 6.81
C GLY A 24 15.58 2.49 6.35
N GLY A 25 16.52 2.91 7.20
CA GLY A 25 17.48 3.98 6.91
C GLY A 25 18.39 3.66 5.73
N GLY A 26 18.14 4.33 4.60
CA GLY A 26 19.13 4.53 3.54
C GLY A 26 19.99 5.74 3.86
N GLY A 27 21.29 5.51 4.09
CA GLY A 27 22.26 6.53 4.47
C GLY A 27 22.37 7.68 3.47
N GLY A 28 21.93 8.85 3.90
CA GLY A 28 22.15 10.14 3.25
C GLY A 28 21.76 11.22 4.25
N THR A 29 22.73 12.02 4.68
CA THR A 29 22.60 13.08 5.69
C THR A 29 21.68 14.22 5.23
N HIS A 30 20.37 14.00 5.25
CA HIS A 30 19.38 15.07 5.12
C HIS A 30 18.93 15.51 6.51
N LYS A 31 19.68 16.45 7.09
CA LYS A 31 19.29 17.20 8.31
C LYS A 31 18.25 18.30 8.03
N ALA A 32 17.33 18.03 7.11
CA ALA A 32 15.96 18.50 7.20
C ALA A 32 15.18 17.21 7.39
N THR A 33 14.90 16.89 8.65
CA THR A 33 14.25 15.65 9.09
C THR A 33 13.18 15.23 8.11
N SER A 34 13.16 13.95 7.75
CA SER A 34 11.95 13.15 7.54
C SER A 34 10.73 13.76 8.25
N GLY A 35 10.08 14.74 7.62
CA GLY A 35 9.02 15.49 8.25
C GLY A 35 7.79 14.58 8.38
N PRO A 36 6.83 14.92 9.25
CA PRO A 36 5.59 14.16 9.38
C PRO A 36 4.92 13.89 8.02
N TRP A 37 5.04 14.84 7.07
CA TRP A 37 4.56 14.73 5.70
C TRP A 37 5.27 13.64 4.89
N THR A 38 6.60 13.59 4.90
CA THR A 38 7.38 12.56 4.18
C THR A 38 7.14 11.18 4.78
N THR A 39 7.06 11.07 6.11
CA THR A 39 6.75 9.81 6.78
C THR A 39 5.34 9.32 6.46
N ALA A 40 4.33 10.19 6.54
CA ALA A 40 2.95 9.84 6.20
C ALA A 40 2.79 9.43 4.74
N SER A 41 3.47 10.13 3.82
CA SER A 41 3.56 9.76 2.41
C SER A 41 4.16 8.36 2.22
N GLY A 42 5.27 8.06 2.91
CA GLY A 42 5.91 6.74 2.87
C GLY A 42 4.95 5.62 3.25
N VAL A 43 4.26 5.76 4.39
CA VAL A 43 3.27 4.78 4.87
C VAL A 43 2.11 4.64 3.89
N ALA A 44 1.58 5.75 3.37
CA ALA A 44 0.49 5.71 2.39
C ALA A 44 0.92 5.00 1.09
N GLY A 45 2.14 5.23 0.62
CA GLY A 45 2.70 4.55 -0.55
C GLY A 45 3.01 3.07 -0.34
N GLU A 46 3.31 2.64 0.89
CA GLU A 46 3.41 1.22 1.26
C GLU A 46 2.03 0.55 1.23
N LEU A 47 1.04 1.13 1.91
CA LEU A 47 -0.33 0.61 1.92
C LEU A 47 -0.93 0.50 0.51
N HIS A 48 -0.67 1.47 -0.37
CA HIS A 48 -1.05 1.39 -1.78
C HIS A 48 -0.49 0.11 -2.42
N ARG A 49 0.82 -0.12 -2.31
CA ARG A 49 1.51 -1.25 -2.95
C ARG A 49 1.08 -2.60 -2.38
N ASP A 50 0.86 -2.66 -1.07
CA ASP A 50 0.37 -3.88 -0.42
C ASP A 50 -1.04 -4.21 -0.87
N MET A 51 -1.89 -3.19 -1.02
CA MET A 51 -3.24 -3.40 -1.54
C MET A 51 -3.25 -3.87 -3.00
N GLN A 52 -2.36 -3.33 -3.85
CA GLN A 52 -2.17 -3.85 -5.22
C GLN A 52 -1.72 -5.32 -5.23
N THR A 53 -0.82 -5.68 -4.32
CA THR A 53 -0.32 -7.06 -4.18
C THR A 53 -1.46 -7.99 -3.75
N ALA A 54 -2.21 -7.62 -2.70
CA ALA A 54 -3.33 -8.40 -2.20
C ALA A 54 -4.42 -8.63 -3.26
N MET A 55 -4.75 -7.61 -4.07
CA MET A 55 -5.70 -7.77 -5.19
C MET A 55 -5.20 -8.77 -6.23
N THR A 56 -3.90 -8.73 -6.55
CA THR A 56 -3.27 -9.65 -7.52
C THR A 56 -3.29 -11.09 -6.99
N ASP A 57 -2.89 -11.28 -5.73
CA ASP A 57 -2.86 -12.59 -5.09
C ASP A 57 -4.28 -13.19 -4.95
N LEU A 58 -5.27 -12.37 -4.61
CA LEU A 58 -6.68 -12.78 -4.58
C LEU A 58 -7.16 -13.23 -5.97
N GLY A 59 -6.75 -12.54 -7.03
CA GLY A 59 -7.01 -12.94 -8.42
C GLY A 59 -6.44 -14.32 -8.74
N HIS A 60 -5.15 -14.53 -8.47
CA HIS A 60 -4.48 -15.82 -8.71
C HIS A 60 -5.08 -16.96 -7.88
N ALA A 61 -5.35 -16.73 -6.59
CA ALA A 61 -5.99 -17.72 -5.72
C ALA A 61 -7.37 -18.13 -6.27
N HIS A 62 -8.10 -17.20 -6.89
CA HIS A 62 -9.39 -17.49 -7.50
C HIS A 62 -9.30 -18.30 -8.79
N GLU A 63 -8.32 -18.01 -9.65
CA GLU A 63 -8.04 -18.83 -10.84
C GLU A 63 -7.72 -20.28 -10.45
N GLY A 64 -7.00 -20.48 -9.35
CA GLY A 64 -6.70 -21.79 -8.78
C GLY A 64 -7.91 -22.58 -8.26
N LEU A 65 -9.05 -21.93 -8.03
CA LEU A 65 -10.30 -22.62 -7.67
C LEU A 65 -11.01 -23.23 -8.89
N GLY A 66 -10.58 -22.90 -10.12
CA GLY A 66 -11.14 -23.41 -11.36
C GLY A 66 -10.95 -24.93 -11.56
N ASN A 67 -11.92 -25.54 -12.26
CA ASN A 67 -12.03 -26.94 -12.66
C ASN A 67 -12.27 -27.99 -11.55
N GLY A 68 -11.81 -27.76 -10.31
CA GLY A 68 -11.94 -28.73 -9.21
C GLY A 68 -13.05 -28.46 -8.18
N THR A 69 -13.59 -27.23 -8.11
CA THR A 69 -14.51 -26.80 -7.04
C THR A 69 -15.95 -26.59 -7.51
N SER A 70 -16.27 -27.01 -8.73
CA SER A 70 -17.62 -26.88 -9.30
C SER A 70 -18.65 -27.61 -8.44
N GLY A 71 -19.70 -26.91 -8.04
CA GLY A 71 -20.76 -27.44 -7.16
C GLY A 71 -20.52 -27.23 -5.66
N PHE A 72 -19.34 -26.76 -5.23
CA PHE A 72 -19.11 -26.42 -3.82
C PHE A 72 -19.79 -25.09 -3.45
N ALA A 73 -20.57 -25.12 -2.37
CA ALA A 73 -21.25 -23.93 -1.86
C ALA A 73 -20.25 -22.83 -1.42
N SER A 74 -19.07 -23.24 -0.91
CA SER A 74 -17.97 -22.33 -0.53
C SER A 74 -17.42 -21.55 -1.73
N ALA A 75 -17.21 -22.21 -2.87
CA ALA A 75 -16.73 -21.57 -4.10
C ALA A 75 -17.77 -20.56 -4.63
N LYS A 76 -19.06 -20.92 -4.59
CA LYS A 76 -20.16 -20.00 -4.95
C LYS A 76 -20.23 -18.79 -4.02
N ALA A 77 -20.11 -18.99 -2.71
CA ALA A 77 -20.13 -17.91 -1.72
C ALA A 77 -18.95 -16.95 -1.92
N LEU A 78 -17.74 -17.49 -2.13
CA LEU A 78 -16.56 -16.68 -2.42
C LEU A 78 -16.71 -15.87 -3.70
N GLY A 79 -17.23 -16.48 -4.78
CA GLY A 79 -17.50 -15.78 -6.04
C GLY A 79 -18.50 -14.63 -5.88
N ALA A 80 -19.49 -14.75 -5.00
CA ALA A 80 -20.46 -13.69 -4.73
C ALA A 80 -19.90 -12.53 -3.89
N LEU A 81 -18.98 -12.81 -2.95
CA LEU A 81 -18.38 -11.79 -2.09
C LEU A 81 -17.26 -11.02 -2.79
N ARG A 82 -16.57 -11.66 -3.75
CA ARG A 82 -15.36 -11.15 -4.40
C ARG A 82 -15.49 -9.73 -4.97
N PRO A 83 -16.52 -9.37 -5.77
CA PRO A 83 -16.61 -8.03 -6.34
C PRO A 83 -16.63 -6.93 -5.27
N GLY A 84 -17.33 -7.16 -4.16
CA GLY A 84 -17.38 -6.21 -3.05
C GLY A 84 -16.09 -6.14 -2.24
N TRP A 85 -15.24 -7.16 -2.28
CA TRP A 85 -13.88 -7.07 -1.73
C TRP A 85 -12.97 -6.32 -2.70
N GLU A 86 -12.97 -6.68 -3.99
CA GLU A 86 -12.17 -6.00 -5.02
C GLU A 86 -12.46 -4.49 -5.07
N GLU A 87 -13.73 -4.10 -4.98
CA GLU A 87 -14.14 -2.68 -4.93
C GLU A 87 -13.57 -1.96 -3.70
N ARG A 88 -13.71 -2.57 -2.50
CA ARG A 88 -13.19 -1.96 -1.26
C ARG A 88 -11.66 -1.87 -1.26
N LEU A 89 -10.97 -2.91 -1.71
CA LEU A 89 -9.51 -2.93 -1.80
C LEU A 89 -9.03 -1.87 -2.81
N SER A 90 -9.68 -1.76 -3.97
CA SER A 90 -9.37 -0.71 -4.95
C SER A 90 -9.60 0.69 -4.36
N GLY A 91 -10.73 0.91 -3.67
CA GLY A 91 -11.03 2.21 -3.05
C GLY A 91 -9.98 2.63 -2.01
N ILE A 92 -9.55 1.70 -1.16
CA ILE A 92 -8.49 1.97 -0.17
C ILE A 92 -7.15 2.23 -0.86
N ARG A 93 -6.79 1.44 -1.88
CA ARG A 93 -5.58 1.67 -2.69
C ARG A 93 -5.55 3.08 -3.26
N ASP A 94 -6.65 3.49 -3.88
CA ASP A 94 -6.74 4.79 -4.55
C ASP A 94 -6.66 5.95 -3.54
N LEU A 95 -7.29 5.79 -2.37
CA LEU A 95 -7.14 6.73 -1.26
C LEU A 95 -5.70 6.82 -0.76
N CYS A 96 -5.01 5.69 -0.58
CA CYS A 96 -3.62 5.65 -0.16
C CYS A 96 -2.70 6.31 -1.20
N GLY A 97 -2.92 6.07 -2.49
CA GLY A 97 -2.16 6.72 -3.56
C GLY A 97 -2.39 8.24 -3.61
N HIS A 98 -3.63 8.68 -3.40
CA HIS A 98 -3.95 10.10 -3.31
C HIS A 98 -3.27 10.76 -2.09
N LEU A 99 -3.36 10.12 -0.92
CA LEU A 99 -2.74 10.61 0.31
C LEU A 99 -1.22 10.72 0.18
N ASP A 100 -0.56 9.72 -0.41
CA ASP A 100 0.87 9.78 -0.70
C ASP A 100 1.24 11.04 -1.52
N GLY A 101 0.50 11.28 -2.60
CA GLY A 101 0.70 12.44 -3.46
C GLY A 101 0.52 13.78 -2.74
N GLU A 102 -0.58 13.93 -2.00
CA GLU A 102 -0.88 15.16 -1.25
C GLU A 102 0.17 15.42 -0.14
N MET A 103 0.56 14.39 0.60
CA MET A 103 1.56 14.53 1.68
C MET A 103 2.94 14.91 1.12
N LYS A 104 3.34 14.37 -0.05
CA LYS A 104 4.57 14.80 -0.74
C LYS A 104 4.51 16.27 -1.13
N LYS A 105 3.38 16.70 -1.70
CA LYS A 105 3.18 18.10 -2.12
C LYS A 105 3.25 19.06 -0.94
N VAL A 106 2.53 18.78 0.15
CA VAL A 106 2.57 19.59 1.38
C VAL A 106 3.99 19.64 1.96
N GLY A 107 4.73 18.53 1.93
CA GLY A 107 6.13 18.49 2.36
C GLY A 107 7.03 19.46 1.59
N VAL A 108 6.86 19.56 0.27
CA VAL A 108 7.59 20.51 -0.60
C VAL A 108 7.21 21.95 -0.28
N GLU A 109 5.91 22.26 -0.28
CA GLU A 109 5.40 23.61 -0.01
C GLU A 109 5.85 24.13 1.37
N PHE A 110 5.82 23.26 2.38
CA PHE A 110 6.28 23.61 3.72
C PHE A 110 7.78 23.93 3.75
N HIS A 111 8.60 23.14 3.05
CA HIS A 111 10.04 23.38 2.96
C HIS A 111 10.36 24.70 2.26
N GLU A 112 9.69 24.99 1.14
CA GLU A 112 9.87 26.26 0.41
C GLU A 112 9.50 27.48 1.26
N ASN A 113 8.39 27.40 1.99
CA ASN A 113 7.95 28.45 2.91
C ASN A 113 8.96 28.67 4.06
N GLU A 114 9.49 27.59 4.64
CA GLU A 114 10.50 27.68 5.70
C GLU A 114 11.78 28.37 5.20
N VAL A 115 12.24 28.02 3.99
CA VAL A 115 13.40 28.64 3.34
C VAL A 115 13.15 30.13 3.04
N GLY A 116 11.98 30.47 2.52
CA GLY A 116 11.60 31.86 2.24
C GLY A 116 11.57 32.72 3.50
N THR A 117 10.95 32.20 4.57
CA THR A 117 10.85 32.85 5.87
C THR A 117 12.24 33.10 6.48
N LYS A 118 13.14 32.11 6.44
CA LYS A 118 14.52 32.27 6.93
C LYS A 118 15.29 33.37 6.18
N LYS A 119 15.05 33.53 4.88
CA LYS A 119 15.69 34.59 4.07
C LYS A 119 15.18 35.98 4.41
N SER A 120 13.90 36.15 4.77
CA SER A 120 13.34 37.47 5.09
C SER A 120 13.78 38.04 6.44
N PHE A 121 14.34 37.21 7.33
CA PHE A 121 14.84 37.63 8.65
C PHE A 121 16.36 37.84 8.69
N LYS A 122 17.04 37.80 7.56
CA LYS A 122 18.50 37.97 7.43
C LYS A 122 18.81 39.16 6.52
#